data_AF-A0A820RAH0-F1
#
_entry.id   AF-A0A820RAH0-F1
#
_cell.length_a   1.000
_cell.length_b   1.000
_cell.length_c   1.000
_cell.angle_alpha   90.00
_cell.angle_beta   90.00
_cell.angle_gamma   90.00
#
_symmetry.space_group_name_H-M   'P 1'
#
loop_
_entity.id
_entity.type
_entity.pdbx_description
1 polymer ?
#
loop_
_entity_poly.entity_id
_entity_poly.type
_entity_poly.pdbx_seq_one_letter_code
_entity_poly.pdbx_strand_id
1 'polypeptide(L)'
;MSSATLTTIQNQINVYGNAFLMVMGNIGNVLIIMVFSQQHKSACSFYIMSAAVVNFIFLTINAYFQIFPFDYSAGTTGSIIFCKVSAYILNIFGQLAKTLLVFACIDR
;
A
#
# COMPACT_ATOMS: atom_id res chain seq x y z
N MET A 1 -2.51 19.20 -26.81
CA MET A 1 -2.41 17.71 -26.77
C MET A 1 -3.80 17.15 -26.59
N SER A 2 -4.16 16.11 -27.34
CA SER A 2 -5.49 15.49 -27.24
C SER A 2 -5.67 14.85 -25.86
N SER A 3 -6.86 14.92 -25.28
CA SER A 3 -7.21 14.26 -24.02
C SER A 3 -6.96 12.75 -24.04
N ALA A 4 -7.00 12.12 -25.22
CA ALA A 4 -6.70 10.70 -25.41
C ALA A 4 -5.21 10.36 -25.22
N THR A 5 -4.29 11.24 -25.59
CA THR A 5 -2.85 10.99 -25.40
C THR A 5 -2.46 11.15 -23.93
N LEU A 6 -3.09 12.09 -23.22
CA LEU A 6 -2.83 12.33 -21.80
C LEU A 6 -3.29 11.16 -20.92
N THR A 7 -4.50 10.63 -21.18
CA THR A 7 -5.05 9.48 -20.46
C THR A 7 -4.23 8.21 -20.70
N THR A 8 -3.74 8.00 -21.92
CA THR A 8 -2.88 6.85 -22.25
C THR A 8 -1.55 6.91 -21.50
N ILE A 9 -0.89 8.08 -21.48
CA ILE A 9 0.37 8.27 -20.74
C ILE A 9 0.15 8.09 -19.23
N GLN A 10 -0.92 8.65 -18.68
CA GLN A 10 -1.26 8.51 -17.26
C GLN A 10 -1.50 7.04 -16.89
N ASN A 11 -2.17 6.27 -17.74
CA ASN A 11 -2.39 4.85 -17.48
C ASN A 11 -1.07 4.06 -17.48
N GLN A 12 -0.18 4.32 -18.44
CA GLN A 12 1.14 3.69 -18.47
C GLN A 12 1.97 4.05 -17.23
N ILE A 13 1.98 5.33 -16.83
CA ILE A 13 2.68 5.77 -15.62
C ILE A 13 2.10 5.09 -14.36
N ASN A 14 0.78 4.97 -14.25
CA ASN A 14 0.17 4.28 -13.11
C ASN A 14 0.54 2.80 -13.07
N VAL A 15 0.45 2.09 -14.19
CA VAL A 15 0.75 0.65 -14.23
C VAL A 15 2.21 0.37 -13.90
N TYR A 16 3.14 1.03 -14.60
CA TYR A 16 4.58 0.78 -14.40
C TYR A 16 5.12 1.46 -13.14
N GLY A 17 4.67 2.66 -12.83
CA GLY A 17 5.07 3.42 -11.65
C GLY A 17 4.65 2.73 -10.36
N ASN A 18 3.41 2.24 -10.28
CA ASN A 18 2.95 1.54 -9.07
C ASN A 18 3.59 0.16 -8.92
N ALA A 19 3.87 -0.55 -10.02
CA ALA A 19 4.65 -1.79 -9.97
C ALA A 19 6.07 -1.54 -9.43
N PHE A 20 6.74 -0.48 -9.90
CA PHE A 20 8.07 -0.10 -9.41
C PHE A 20 8.06 0.28 -7.92
N LEU A 21 7.11 1.11 -7.50
CA LEU A 21 6.93 1.49 -6.10
C LEU A 21 6.60 0.29 -5.21
N MET A 22 5.81 -0.66 -5.71
CA MET A 22 5.51 -1.90 -4.98
C MET A 22 6.77 -2.71 -4.73
N VAL A 23 7.59 -2.95 -5.77
CA VAL A 23 8.81 -3.75 -5.64
C VAL A 23 9.79 -3.08 -4.67
N MET A 24 10.09 -1.80 -4.87
CA MET A 24 10.99 -1.06 -3.98
C MET A 24 10.46 -0.99 -2.55
N GLY A 25 9.16 -0.71 -2.38
CA GLY A 25 8.53 -0.63 -1.07
C GLY A 25 8.54 -1.97 -0.33
N ASN A 26 8.25 -3.08 -1.02
CA ASN A 26 8.29 -4.41 -0.44
C ASN A 26 9.71 -4.83 -0.03
N ILE A 27 10.72 -4.54 -0.87
CA ILE A 27 12.12 -4.78 -0.51
C ILE A 27 12.49 -4.01 0.76
N GLY A 28 12.14 -2.71 0.83
CA GLY A 28 12.39 -1.88 2.00
C GLY A 28 11.72 -2.43 3.27
N ASN A 29 10.43 -2.78 3.21
CA ASN A 29 9.72 -3.34 4.36
C ASN A 29 10.31 -4.69 4.81
N VAL A 30 10.70 -5.55 3.87
CA VAL A 30 11.33 -6.84 4.16
C VAL A 30 12.69 -6.66 4.86
N LEU A 31 13.50 -5.69 4.43
CA LEU A 31 14.76 -5.34 5.11
C LEU A 31 14.51 -4.84 6.54
N ILE A 32 13.50 -3.98 6.74
CA ILE A 32 13.13 -3.49 8.08
C ILE A 32 12.73 -4.65 8.99
N ILE A 33 11.89 -5.57 8.49
CA ILE A 33 11.48 -6.75 9.25
C ILE A 33 12.69 -7.62 9.59
N MET A 34 13.60 -7.88 8.65
CA MET A 34 14.81 -8.67 8.92
C MET A 34 15.71 -8.03 9.99
N VAL A 35 15.95 -6.73 9.91
CA VAL A 35 16.82 -6.02 10.87
C VAL A 35 16.21 -6.03 12.27
N PHE A 36 14.92 -5.68 12.39
CA PHE A 36 14.28 -5.58 13.70
C PHE A 36 13.87 -6.94 14.29
N SER A 37 13.71 -7.99 13.47
CA SER A 37 13.54 -9.36 13.95
C SER A 37 14.79 -9.90 14.68
N GLN A 38 15.96 -9.30 14.45
CA GLN A 38 17.19 -9.67 15.15
C GLN A 38 17.45 -8.80 16.39
N GLN A 39 16.80 -7.63 16.50
CA GLN A 39 17.05 -6.63 17.55
C GLN A 39 15.83 -6.35 18.44
N HIS A 40 15.19 -7.41 18.96
CA HIS A 40 14.03 -7.36 19.86
C HIS A 40 14.34 -6.80 21.27
N LYS A 41 14.86 -5.58 21.39
CA LYS A 41 15.28 -5.02 22.69
C LYS A 41 14.47 -3.82 23.17
N SER A 42 13.59 -3.23 22.35
CA SER A 42 12.84 -2.02 22.69
C SER A 42 11.41 -2.05 22.15
N ALA A 43 10.46 -1.47 22.88
CA ALA A 43 9.07 -1.32 22.46
C ALA A 43 8.95 -0.53 21.14
N CYS A 44 9.77 0.50 20.95
CA CYS A 44 9.89 1.24 19.68
C CYS A 44 10.22 0.34 18.47
N SER A 45 11.08 -0.67 18.64
CA SER A 45 11.41 -1.62 17.57
C SER A 45 10.20 -2.46 17.14
N PHE A 46 9.28 -2.77 18.07
CA PHE A 46 8.06 -3.50 17.76
C PHE A 46 7.06 -2.65 16.98
N TYR A 47 6.94 -1.36 17.30
CA TYR A 47 6.11 -0.42 16.53
C TYR A 47 6.62 -0.23 15.10
N ILE A 48 7.95 -0.13 14.91
CA ILE A 48 8.53 -0.01 13.56
C ILE A 48 8.36 -1.31 12.77
N MET A 49 8.54 -2.47 13.40
CA MET A 49 8.33 -3.77 12.76
C MET A 49 6.86 -3.96 12.35
N SER A 50 5.91 -3.64 13.23
CA SER A 50 4.48 -3.73 12.92
C SER A 50 4.08 -2.73 11.83
N ALA A 51 4.63 -1.52 11.81
CA ALA A 51 4.42 -0.56 10.73
C ALA A 51 4.92 -1.09 9.37
N ALA A 52 6.07 -1.77 9.33
CA ALA A 52 6.59 -2.39 8.11
C ALA A 52 5.73 -3.54 7.59
N VAL A 53 5.19 -4.38 8.48
CA VAL A 53 4.24 -5.44 8.13
C VAL A 53 2.94 -4.86 7.57
N VAL A 54 2.40 -3.84 8.22
CA VAL A 54 1.19 -3.12 7.76
C VAL A 54 1.42 -2.48 6.38
N ASN A 55 2.58 -1.86 6.17
CA ASN A 55 2.95 -1.29 4.87
C ASN A 55 3.11 -2.35 3.78
N PHE A 56 3.66 -3.53 4.11
CA PHE A 56 3.78 -4.64 3.16
C PHE A 56 2.40 -5.14 2.72
N ILE A 57 1.46 -5.29 3.66
CA ILE A 57 0.07 -5.66 3.37
C ILE A 57 -0.60 -4.57 2.53
N PHE A 58 -0.44 -3.30 2.89
CA PHE A 58 -0.99 -2.16 2.15
C PHE A 58 -0.52 -2.16 0.68
N LEU A 59 0.79 -2.26 0.44
CA LEU A 59 1.36 -2.24 -0.91
C LEU A 59 0.89 -3.43 -1.75
N THR A 60 0.83 -4.62 -1.14
CA THR A 60 0.38 -5.85 -1.82
C THR A 60 -1.09 -5.76 -2.22
N ILE A 61 -1.96 -5.29 -1.31
CA ILE A 61 -3.39 -5.10 -1.58
C ILE A 61 -3.61 -3.99 -2.63
N ASN A 62 -2.88 -2.88 -2.53
CA ASN A 62 -2.97 -1.79 -3.49
C ASN A 62 -2.59 -2.25 -4.90
N ALA A 63 -1.48 -2.97 -5.02
CA ALA A 63 -1.05 -3.50 -6.31
C ALA A 63 -2.03 -4.53 -6.87
N TYR A 64 -2.61 -5.39 -6.02
CA TYR A 64 -3.65 -6.32 -6.45
C TYR A 64 -4.84 -5.60 -7.09
N PHE A 65 -5.35 -4.55 -6.45
CA PHE A 65 -6.48 -3.76 -6.99
C PHE A 65 -6.14 -2.96 -8.25
N GLN A 66 -4.87 -2.60 -8.45
CA GLN A 66 -4.45 -1.80 -9.60
C GLN A 66 -3.98 -2.62 -10.81
N ILE A 67 -3.40 -3.80 -10.59
CA ILE A 67 -2.94 -4.71 -11.66
C ILE A 67 -4.09 -5.57 -12.18
N PHE A 68 -5.04 -5.91 -11.31
CA PHE A 68 -6.34 -6.46 -11.69
C PHE A 68 -7.41 -5.38 -11.52
N PRO A 69 -7.37 -4.29 -12.32
CA PRO A 69 -8.52 -3.40 -12.38
C PRO A 69 -9.63 -4.28 -12.92
N PHE A 70 -10.59 -4.60 -12.07
CA PHE A 70 -11.71 -5.41 -12.51
C PHE A 70 -12.46 -4.63 -13.58
N ASP A 71 -12.30 -5.03 -14.84
CA ASP A 71 -13.09 -4.55 -15.98
C ASP A 71 -14.53 -5.08 -15.83
N TYR A 72 -15.22 -4.63 -14.78
CA TYR A 72 -16.65 -4.82 -14.65
C TYR A 72 -17.33 -3.69 -15.42
N SER A 73 -17.42 -3.86 -16.74
CA SER A 73 -18.11 -2.97 -17.68
C SER A 73 -19.63 -2.88 -17.46
N ALA A 74 -20.15 -3.36 -16.32
CA ALA A 74 -21.55 -3.29 -15.97
C ALA A 74 -21.69 -2.63 -14.60
N GLY A 75 -22.44 -1.52 -14.54
CA GLY A 75 -22.85 -0.78 -13.33
C GLY A 75 -23.73 -1.59 -12.38
N THR A 76 -23.26 -2.78 -12.02
CA THR A 76 -23.85 -3.71 -11.07
C THR A 76 -23.43 -3.33 -9.66
N THR A 77 -24.32 -3.51 -8.68
CA THR A 77 -24.07 -3.10 -7.29
C THR A 77 -22.79 -3.71 -6.69
N GLY A 78 -22.39 -4.89 -7.16
CA GLY A 78 -21.15 -5.56 -6.74
C GLY A 78 -19.87 -4.78 -7.09
N SER A 79 -19.79 -4.13 -8.26
CA SER A 79 -18.61 -3.37 -8.66
C SER A 79 -18.43 -2.09 -7.82
N ILE A 80 -19.53 -1.45 -7.43
CA ILE A 80 -19.54 -0.28 -6.54
C ILE A 80 -19.08 -0.67 -5.12
N ILE A 81 -19.60 -1.80 -4.60
CA ILE A 81 -19.21 -2.31 -3.28
C ILE A 81 -17.72 -2.62 -3.25
N PHE A 82 -17.21 -3.34 -4.26
CA PHE A 82 -15.82 -3.73 -4.32
C PHE A 82 -14.87 -2.52 -4.41
N CYS A 83 -15.23 -1.51 -5.20
CA CYS A 83 -14.49 -0.24 -5.29
C CYS A 83 -14.47 0.53 -3.96
N LYS A 84 -15.59 0.56 -3.23
CA LYS A 84 -15.64 1.20 -1.90
C LYS A 84 -14.83 0.42 -0.86
N VAL A 85 -14.90 -0.91 -0.88
CA VAL A 85 -14.15 -1.79 0.03
C VAL A 85 -12.66 -1.66 -0.21
N SER A 86 -12.20 -1.67 -1.46
CA SER A 86 -10.78 -1.48 -1.79
C SER A 86 -10.27 -0.12 -1.30
N ALA A 87 -11.02 0.97 -1.56
CA ALA A 87 -10.66 2.30 -1.08
C ALA A 87 -10.61 2.39 0.46
N TYR A 88 -11.56 1.75 1.15
CA TYR A 88 -11.64 1.76 2.61
C TYR A 88 -10.47 0.97 3.25
N ILE A 89 -10.19 -0.21 2.71
CA ILE A 89 -9.07 -1.06 3.15
C ILE A 89 -7.74 -0.31 3.00
N LEU A 90 -7.51 0.32 1.85
CA LEU A 90 -6.29 1.10 1.60
C LEU A 90 -6.16 2.27 2.58
N ASN A 91 -7.25 2.99 2.84
CA ASN A 91 -7.21 4.10 3.78
C ASN A 91 -6.91 3.62 5.22
N ILE A 92 -7.54 2.53 5.68
CA ILE A 92 -7.28 1.98 7.01
C ILE A 92 -5.81 1.58 7.16
N PHE A 93 -5.28 0.76 6.26
CA PHE A 93 -3.90 0.29 6.38
C PHE A 93 -2.89 1.44 6.27
N GLY A 94 -3.15 2.43 5.41
CA GLY A 94 -2.33 3.64 5.32
C GLY A 94 -2.34 4.49 6.60
N GLN A 95 -3.49 4.61 7.27
CA GLN A 95 -3.59 5.32 8.54
C GLN A 95 -2.98 4.53 9.71
N LEU A 96 -3.13 3.20 9.71
CA LEU A 96 -2.49 2.31 10.69
C LEU A 96 -0.97 2.41 10.63
N ALA A 97 -0.37 2.41 9.43
CA ALA A 97 1.08 2.57 9.29
C ALA A 97 1.58 3.91 9.88
N LYS A 98 0.85 5.01 9.60
CA LYS A 98 1.20 6.35 10.12
C LYS A 98 1.04 6.45 11.63
N THR A 99 -0.04 5.91 12.19
CA THR A 99 -0.31 5.94 13.63
C THR A 99 0.71 5.12 14.40
N LEU A 100 1.14 3.96 13.89
CA LEU A 100 2.22 3.16 14.50
C LEU A 100 3.55 3.93 14.55
N LEU A 101 3.87 4.70 13.52
CA LEU A 101 5.05 5.58 13.54
C LEU A 101 4.93 6.70 14.58
N VAL A 102 3.74 7.30 14.71
CA VAL A 102 3.48 8.32 15.75
C VAL A 102 3.63 7.71 17.14
N PHE A 103 3.09 6.52 17.38
CA PHE A 103 3.28 5.83 18.66
C PHE A 103 4.74 5.48 18.94
N ALA A 104 5.50 5.06 17.92
CA ALA A 104 6.93 4.84 18.05
C ALA A 104 7.70 6.11 18.47
N CYS A 105 7.25 7.29 18.04
CA CYS A 105 7.81 8.57 18.44
C CYS A 105 7.40 9.01 19.85
N ILE A 106 6.19 8.64 20.30
CA ILE A 106 5.70 8.95 21.66
C ILE A 106 6.35 8.04 22.71
N ASP A 107 6.60 6.78 22.35
CA ASP A 107 7.24 5.78 23.21
C ASP A 107 8.73 6.04 23.46
N ARG A 108 9.35 6.87 22.61
CA ARG A 108 10.76 7.26 22.66
C ARG A 108 10.99 8.49 23.54
#